data_AF-A0AAX1XTP8-F1
#
_entry.id   AF-A0AAX1XTP8-F1
#
_cell.length_a   1.000
_cell.length_b   1.000
_cell.length_c   1.000
_cell.angle_alpha   90.00
_cell.angle_beta   90.00
_cell.angle_gamma   90.00
#
_symmetry.space_group_name_H-M   'P 1'
#
loop_
_entity.id
_entity.type
_entity.pdbx_description
1 polymer ?
#
loop_
_entity_poly.entity_id
_entity_poly.type
_entity_poly.pdbx_seq_one_letter_code
_entity_poly.pdbx_strand_id
1 'polypeptide(L)'
;MFIIKYYILGALISLLAAIYIPQIMVSLLFLWVSLSLALVSVAYVFDIPSIFRKNQDGKIVRWIRWAFIPFLLSARAYNTWERRRDTVPPIQKVSDNLYLSRRLFQSDLDFLESNDISCIVDVTAEFAGLESAMTDKQFHYLSIPVLDHKAPTLERLRHAINWIDTQISCSRAVVVHCALGRGRSVFVVAAYLLSKDPSLTVESVMKKINDVRSTARLNKLQIKTLRAISEKGVLGLDQSTWMVVNPVAGGGKWEENEQHLIRELTKKYRLSIHQTTTNLSAEQLTLQAKESGAKQIIVAGGDGTVTEVASQLVGTDIKLGIVPLGTANALCHVLYGVGAKFSPVEKACEALLAGHCQRIDTAECNQRLILLVLGIGLEQKMIEHAQREEKNTFGQLAYLTGFFNAVVAEETQTLTVAMDAPFEGENHDNNTQTLEVHSFVVANIAPFSTLLAQGGGAPQPDDGKLHITYLDNTESLGGRLIALSDLTLTSVGAQEESTHFQYATAQNVTISSNKPIEYVIDGELYSDEQLAIKLRPKSLNVFVPSGRSKSA
;
A
#
# COMPACT_ATOMS: atom_id res chain seq x y z
N MET A 1 -8.57 -38.40 6.52
CA MET A 1 -8.43 -39.55 5.60
C MET A 1 -9.76 -40.25 5.27
N PHE A 2 -10.75 -40.26 6.18
CA PHE A 2 -12.06 -40.90 5.92
C PHE A 2 -12.85 -40.26 4.78
N ILE A 3 -12.96 -38.92 4.75
CA ILE A 3 -13.79 -38.20 3.76
C ILE A 3 -13.31 -38.37 2.30
N ILE A 4 -11.99 -38.41 2.09
CA ILE A 4 -11.38 -38.52 0.75
C ILE A 4 -11.76 -39.84 0.07
N LYS A 5 -11.79 -40.94 0.84
CA LYS A 5 -12.14 -42.26 0.30
C LYS A 5 -13.54 -42.29 -0.29
N TYR A 6 -14.50 -41.56 0.32
CA TYR A 6 -15.86 -41.47 -0.20
C TYR A 6 -15.94 -40.66 -1.50
N TYR A 7 -15.14 -39.59 -1.65
CA TYR A 7 -15.10 -38.85 -2.90
C TYR A 7 -14.45 -39.64 -4.03
N ILE A 8 -13.35 -40.36 -3.77
CA ILE A 8 -12.71 -41.24 -4.77
C ILE A 8 -13.68 -42.36 -5.17
N LEU A 9 -14.29 -43.02 -4.20
CA LEU A 9 -15.25 -44.10 -4.46
C LEU A 9 -16.47 -43.58 -5.23
N GLY A 10 -17.02 -42.43 -4.83
CA GLY A 10 -18.13 -41.79 -5.53
C GLY A 10 -17.76 -41.39 -6.96
N ALA A 11 -16.53 -40.92 -7.20
CA ALA A 11 -16.05 -40.60 -8.54
C ALA A 11 -15.95 -41.84 -9.43
N LEU A 12 -15.40 -42.95 -8.90
CA LEU A 12 -15.28 -44.23 -9.60
C LEU A 12 -16.64 -44.86 -9.90
N ILE A 13 -17.55 -44.89 -8.92
CA ILE A 13 -18.92 -45.41 -9.11
C ILE A 13 -19.65 -44.58 -10.17
N SER A 14 -19.55 -43.25 -10.10
CA SER A 14 -20.18 -42.36 -11.10
C SER A 14 -19.57 -42.55 -12.48
N LEU A 15 -18.25 -42.77 -12.58
CA LEU A 15 -17.58 -43.06 -13.85
C LEU A 15 -18.07 -44.37 -14.46
N LEU A 16 -18.17 -45.43 -13.66
CA LEU A 16 -18.71 -46.72 -14.11
C LEU A 16 -20.18 -46.56 -14.55
N ALA A 17 -21.01 -45.89 -13.76
CA ALA A 17 -22.40 -45.61 -14.11
C ALA A 17 -22.52 -44.86 -15.45
N ALA A 18 -21.65 -43.89 -15.71
CA ALA A 18 -21.62 -43.18 -16.99
C ALA A 18 -21.30 -44.09 -18.19
N ILE A 19 -20.41 -45.07 -18.01
CA ILE A 19 -20.01 -46.01 -19.07
C ILE A 19 -21.14 -47.01 -19.38
N TYR A 20 -21.86 -47.47 -18.35
CA TYR A 20 -22.89 -48.51 -18.52
C TYR A 20 -24.28 -47.99 -18.89
N ILE A 21 -24.58 -46.69 -18.69
CA ILE A 21 -25.88 -46.12 -19.00
C ILE A 21 -25.94 -45.70 -20.48
N PRO A 22 -26.84 -46.29 -21.30
CA PRO A 22 -26.89 -46.03 -22.74
C PRO A 22 -27.46 -44.64 -23.10
N GLN A 23 -28.17 -43.99 -22.16
CA GLN A 23 -28.73 -42.66 -22.38
C GLN A 23 -27.67 -41.58 -22.24
N ILE A 24 -27.34 -40.90 -23.35
CA ILE A 24 -26.27 -39.89 -23.43
C ILE A 24 -26.42 -38.80 -22.36
N MET A 25 -27.63 -38.26 -22.18
CA MET A 25 -27.87 -37.19 -21.18
C MET A 25 -27.57 -37.64 -19.74
N VAL A 26 -27.94 -38.86 -19.39
CA VAL A 26 -27.70 -39.42 -18.06
C VAL A 26 -26.23 -39.78 -17.88
N SER A 27 -25.59 -40.32 -18.93
CA SER A 27 -24.14 -40.58 -18.94
C SER A 27 -23.33 -39.30 -18.72
N LEU A 28 -23.67 -38.21 -19.42
CA LEU A 28 -23.03 -36.90 -19.24
C LEU A 28 -23.19 -36.36 -17.80
N LEU A 29 -24.37 -36.55 -17.19
CA LEU A 29 -24.60 -36.16 -15.80
C LEU A 29 -23.66 -36.91 -14.86
N PHE A 30 -23.52 -38.23 -15.01
CA PHE A 30 -22.61 -39.03 -14.19
C PHE A 30 -21.14 -38.73 -14.45
N LEU A 31 -20.74 -38.41 -15.69
CA LEU A 31 -19.39 -37.91 -16.00
C LEU A 31 -19.11 -36.58 -15.29
N TRP A 32 -20.08 -35.67 -15.27
CA TRP A 32 -19.94 -34.40 -14.57
C TRP A 32 -19.81 -34.59 -13.05
N VAL A 33 -20.60 -35.48 -12.45
CA VAL A 33 -20.46 -35.87 -11.03
C VAL A 33 -19.09 -36.51 -10.78
N SER A 34 -18.66 -37.43 -11.64
CA SER A 34 -17.36 -38.09 -11.54
C SER A 34 -16.21 -37.08 -11.59
N LEU A 35 -16.22 -36.18 -12.57
CA LEU A 35 -15.23 -35.12 -12.72
C LEU A 35 -15.21 -34.20 -11.48
N SER A 36 -16.39 -33.80 -11.00
CA SER A 36 -16.52 -32.95 -9.81
C SER A 36 -15.88 -33.59 -8.57
N LEU A 37 -16.21 -34.85 -8.28
CA LEU A 37 -15.68 -35.59 -7.14
C LEU A 37 -14.20 -35.94 -7.31
N ALA A 38 -13.73 -36.20 -8.53
CA ALA A 38 -12.32 -36.40 -8.83
C ALA A 38 -11.49 -35.14 -8.55
N LEU A 39 -11.95 -33.97 -9.00
CA LEU A 39 -11.28 -32.69 -8.72
C LEU A 39 -11.21 -32.38 -7.23
N VAL A 40 -12.31 -32.64 -6.48
CA VAL A 40 -12.31 -32.51 -5.02
C VAL A 40 -11.35 -33.50 -4.37
N SER A 41 -11.30 -34.74 -4.85
CA SER A 41 -10.37 -35.75 -4.35
C SER A 41 -8.92 -35.31 -4.52
N VAL A 42 -8.56 -34.79 -5.70
CA VAL A 42 -7.24 -34.20 -5.98
C VAL A 42 -6.94 -33.06 -5.01
N ALA A 43 -7.88 -32.12 -4.83
CA ALA A 43 -7.69 -31.00 -3.90
C ALA A 43 -7.39 -31.46 -2.47
N TYR A 44 -8.10 -32.47 -1.96
CA TYR A 44 -7.90 -32.95 -0.60
C TYR A 44 -6.66 -33.85 -0.43
N VAL A 45 -6.29 -34.64 -1.45
CA VAL A 45 -5.10 -35.49 -1.43
C VAL A 45 -3.84 -34.63 -1.43
N PHE A 46 -3.76 -33.63 -2.31
CA PHE A 46 -2.59 -32.77 -2.47
C PHE A 46 -2.62 -31.49 -1.64
N ASP A 47 -3.68 -31.26 -0.87
CA ASP A 47 -3.88 -30.06 -0.04
C ASP A 47 -3.83 -28.75 -0.85
N ILE A 48 -4.55 -28.73 -1.98
CA ILE A 48 -4.56 -27.62 -2.95
C ILE A 48 -5.92 -26.89 -2.89
N PRO A 49 -6.13 -25.96 -1.93
CA PRO A 49 -7.37 -25.18 -1.86
C PRO A 49 -7.56 -24.24 -3.06
N SER A 50 -6.49 -23.90 -3.79
CA SER A 50 -6.56 -23.04 -4.97
C SER A 50 -7.32 -23.67 -6.15
N ILE A 51 -7.58 -24.98 -6.13
CA ILE A 51 -8.41 -25.67 -7.14
C ILE A 51 -9.83 -25.07 -7.21
N PHE A 52 -10.38 -24.63 -6.07
CA PHE A 52 -11.68 -23.95 -6.04
C PHE A 52 -11.62 -22.53 -6.63
N ARG A 53 -10.43 -21.99 -6.90
CA ARG A 53 -10.16 -20.63 -7.40
C ARG A 53 -11.01 -19.56 -6.71
N LYS A 54 -11.10 -19.66 -5.39
CA LYS A 54 -11.67 -18.61 -4.56
C LYS A 54 -10.71 -17.43 -4.52
N ASN A 55 -11.16 -16.26 -4.95
CA ASN A 55 -10.36 -15.05 -4.90
C ASN A 55 -10.26 -14.50 -3.46
N GLN A 56 -9.48 -13.43 -3.29
CA GLN A 56 -9.29 -12.78 -1.99
C GLN A 56 -10.56 -12.14 -1.44
N ASP A 57 -11.50 -11.75 -2.31
CA ASP A 57 -12.81 -11.21 -1.92
C ASP A 57 -13.82 -12.32 -1.60
N GLY A 58 -13.45 -13.60 -1.72
CA GLY A 58 -14.35 -14.73 -1.45
C GLY A 58 -15.26 -15.15 -2.60
N LYS A 59 -15.14 -14.54 -3.80
CA LYS A 59 -15.83 -14.93 -5.03
C LYS A 59 -15.17 -16.18 -5.63
N ILE A 60 -16.00 -17.10 -6.09
CA ILE A 60 -15.57 -18.25 -6.91
C ILE A 60 -15.96 -17.98 -8.35
N VAL A 61 -15.03 -18.19 -9.27
CA VAL A 61 -15.21 -18.01 -10.70
C VAL A 61 -16.40 -18.86 -11.21
N ARG A 62 -17.31 -18.25 -12.00
CA ARG A 62 -18.61 -18.83 -12.36
C ARG A 62 -18.51 -20.22 -13.01
N TRP A 63 -17.64 -20.41 -13.99
CA TRP A 63 -17.50 -21.71 -14.67
C TRP A 63 -16.84 -22.78 -13.80
N ILE A 64 -16.00 -22.39 -12.84
CA ILE A 64 -15.41 -23.31 -11.87
C ILE A 64 -16.46 -23.74 -10.86
N ARG A 65 -17.33 -22.81 -10.44
CA ARG A 65 -18.49 -23.13 -9.59
C ARG A 65 -19.35 -24.23 -10.25
N TRP A 66 -19.56 -24.17 -11.56
CA TRP A 66 -20.27 -25.22 -12.32
C TRP A 66 -19.60 -26.59 -12.21
N ALA A 67 -18.28 -26.68 -12.33
CA ALA A 67 -17.56 -27.95 -12.15
C ALA A 67 -17.75 -28.55 -10.75
N PHE A 68 -18.00 -27.73 -9.73
CA PHE A 68 -18.16 -28.17 -8.34
C PHE A 68 -19.62 -28.30 -7.86
N ILE A 69 -20.65 -28.03 -8.69
CA ILE A 69 -22.05 -28.12 -8.26
C ILE A 69 -22.41 -29.47 -7.63
N PRO A 70 -22.06 -30.64 -8.22
CA PRO A 70 -22.39 -31.93 -7.62
C PRO A 70 -21.87 -32.07 -6.18
N PHE A 71 -20.60 -31.72 -5.98
CA PHE A 71 -19.99 -31.67 -4.66
C PHE A 71 -20.68 -30.65 -3.74
N LEU A 72 -20.91 -29.41 -4.21
CA LEU A 72 -21.51 -28.35 -3.41
C LEU A 72 -22.94 -28.67 -2.95
N LEU A 73 -23.71 -29.39 -3.77
CA LEU A 73 -25.05 -29.87 -3.39
C LEU A 73 -24.95 -30.88 -2.23
N SER A 74 -24.05 -31.85 -2.34
CA SER A 74 -23.82 -32.83 -1.26
C SER A 74 -23.33 -32.16 0.03
N ALA A 75 -22.37 -31.23 -0.08
CA ALA A 75 -21.84 -30.48 1.05
C ALA A 75 -22.89 -29.57 1.69
N ARG A 76 -23.76 -28.93 0.87
CA ARG A 76 -24.87 -28.10 1.36
C ARG A 76 -25.89 -28.96 2.11
N ALA A 77 -26.24 -30.13 1.60
CA ALA A 77 -27.17 -31.05 2.26
C ALA A 77 -26.62 -31.48 3.64
N TYR A 78 -25.39 -31.98 3.67
CA TYR A 78 -24.71 -32.39 4.90
C TYR A 78 -24.62 -31.24 5.91
N ASN A 79 -24.12 -30.07 5.50
CA ASN A 79 -23.96 -28.93 6.39
C ASN A 79 -25.31 -28.41 6.90
N THR A 80 -26.38 -28.50 6.10
CA THR A 80 -27.73 -28.09 6.54
C THR A 80 -28.30 -29.06 7.57
N TRP A 81 -28.06 -30.35 7.39
CA TRP A 81 -28.44 -31.37 8.36
C TRP A 81 -27.69 -31.20 9.69
N GLU A 82 -26.37 -31.01 9.64
CA GLU A 82 -25.56 -30.75 10.84
C GLU A 82 -25.98 -29.45 11.55
N ARG A 83 -26.26 -28.37 10.81
CA ARG A 83 -26.70 -27.10 11.41
C ARG A 83 -28.05 -27.21 12.12
N ARG A 84 -28.98 -28.03 11.63
CA ARG A 84 -30.27 -28.27 12.32
C ARG A 84 -30.11 -29.00 13.66
N ARG A 85 -28.98 -29.67 13.85
CA ARG A 85 -28.62 -30.37 15.10
C ARG A 85 -27.67 -29.56 15.96
N ASP A 86 -27.26 -28.37 15.52
CA ASP A 86 -26.34 -27.52 16.28
C ASP A 86 -27.13 -26.83 17.39
N THR A 87 -26.68 -27.00 18.63
CA THR A 87 -27.35 -26.47 19.83
C THR A 87 -26.85 -25.09 20.24
N VAL A 88 -25.88 -24.55 19.51
CA VAL A 88 -25.21 -23.28 19.82
C VAL A 88 -25.64 -22.19 18.85
N PRO A 89 -25.66 -20.91 19.29
CA PRO A 89 -25.92 -19.79 18.41
C PRO A 89 -24.97 -19.75 17.20
N PRO A 90 -25.42 -19.18 16.06
CA PRO A 90 -24.59 -19.03 14.87
C PRO A 90 -23.28 -18.30 15.09
N ILE A 91 -23.35 -17.13 15.74
CA ILE A 91 -22.26 -16.19 16.01
C ILE A 91 -22.13 -16.04 17.52
N GLN A 92 -20.92 -16.13 18.05
CA GLN A 92 -20.65 -16.03 19.49
C GLN A 92 -19.38 -15.20 19.74
N LYS A 93 -19.42 -14.31 20.74
CA LYS A 93 -18.29 -13.46 21.14
C LYS A 93 -17.29 -14.27 21.96
N VAL A 94 -16.05 -14.41 21.48
CA VAL A 94 -14.97 -15.17 22.15
C VAL A 94 -14.13 -14.26 23.05
N SER A 95 -13.88 -13.03 22.60
CA SER A 95 -13.22 -11.97 23.37
C SER A 95 -13.67 -10.61 22.86
N ASP A 96 -13.13 -9.53 23.41
CA ASP A 96 -13.45 -8.19 22.92
C ASP A 96 -13.13 -8.03 21.44
N ASN A 97 -14.14 -7.54 20.70
CA ASN A 97 -14.12 -7.35 19.25
C ASN A 97 -13.78 -8.60 18.43
N LEU A 98 -13.89 -9.82 19.00
CA LEU A 98 -13.60 -11.07 18.30
C LEU A 98 -14.74 -12.08 18.46
N TYR A 99 -15.30 -12.48 17.33
CA TYR A 99 -16.43 -13.39 17.21
C TYR A 99 -16.05 -14.64 16.43
N LEU A 100 -16.66 -15.75 16.81
CA LEU A 100 -16.54 -17.04 16.13
C LEU A 100 -17.90 -17.44 15.58
N SER A 101 -17.94 -17.88 14.33
CA SER A 101 -19.20 -18.25 13.68
C SER A 101 -19.11 -19.50 12.80
N ARG A 102 -20.28 -20.10 12.56
CA ARG A 102 -20.52 -20.97 11.39
C ARG A 102 -20.56 -20.12 10.11
N ARG A 103 -20.77 -20.75 8.94
CA ARG A 103 -20.85 -19.99 7.69
C ARG A 103 -21.95 -18.93 7.80
N LEU A 104 -21.63 -17.71 7.39
CA LEU A 104 -22.57 -16.59 7.37
C LEU A 104 -23.54 -16.74 6.20
N PHE A 105 -24.78 -16.31 6.42
CA PHE A 105 -25.84 -16.22 5.42
C PHE A 105 -26.50 -14.84 5.49
N GLN A 106 -27.34 -14.51 4.51
CA GLN A 106 -28.06 -13.23 4.46
C GLN A 106 -28.86 -12.95 5.74
N SER A 107 -29.42 -13.99 6.38
CA SER A 107 -30.15 -13.88 7.64
C SER A 107 -29.30 -13.45 8.83
N ASP A 108 -27.97 -13.51 8.69
CA ASP A 108 -27.05 -13.17 9.77
C ASP A 108 -26.61 -11.68 9.68
N LEU A 109 -26.99 -10.92 8.63
CA LEU A 109 -26.59 -9.51 8.44
C LEU A 109 -27.12 -8.59 9.55
N ASP A 110 -28.41 -8.68 9.89
CA ASP A 110 -29.01 -7.88 10.97
C ASP A 110 -28.26 -8.06 12.30
N PHE A 111 -27.76 -9.28 12.55
CA PHE A 111 -26.94 -9.54 13.73
C PHE A 111 -25.58 -8.85 13.64
N LEU A 112 -24.93 -8.86 12.48
CA LEU A 112 -23.65 -8.20 12.28
C LEU A 112 -23.79 -6.68 12.48
N GLU A 113 -24.80 -6.07 11.87
CA GLU A 113 -25.07 -4.63 11.97
C GLU A 113 -25.43 -4.22 13.41
N SER A 114 -26.33 -4.96 14.07
CA SER A 114 -26.74 -4.66 15.46
C SER A 114 -25.63 -4.84 16.50
N ASN A 115 -24.57 -5.59 16.19
CA ASN A 115 -23.41 -5.78 17.06
C ASN A 115 -22.16 -5.05 16.55
N ASP A 116 -22.31 -4.14 15.59
CA ASP A 116 -21.22 -3.34 14.99
C ASP A 116 -20.04 -4.19 14.46
N ILE A 117 -20.37 -5.36 13.89
CA ILE A 117 -19.39 -6.29 13.32
C ILE A 117 -19.18 -5.94 11.85
N SER A 118 -18.13 -5.17 11.57
CA SER A 118 -17.78 -4.73 10.22
C SER A 118 -16.71 -5.59 9.52
N CYS A 119 -16.06 -6.53 10.22
CA CYS A 119 -14.93 -7.28 9.67
C CYS A 119 -15.19 -8.79 9.61
N ILE A 120 -14.97 -9.42 8.46
CA ILE A 120 -15.26 -10.84 8.21
C ILE A 120 -14.02 -11.58 7.72
N VAL A 121 -13.65 -12.66 8.42
CA VAL A 121 -12.62 -13.61 7.99
C VAL A 121 -13.28 -14.94 7.60
N ASP A 122 -13.20 -15.27 6.31
CA ASP A 122 -13.71 -16.53 5.77
C ASP A 122 -12.57 -17.54 5.57
N VAL A 123 -12.60 -18.61 6.35
CA VAL A 123 -11.57 -19.67 6.31
C VAL A 123 -11.93 -20.82 5.35
N THR A 124 -13.03 -20.70 4.60
CA THR A 124 -13.49 -21.76 3.68
C THR A 124 -12.84 -21.65 2.30
N ALA A 125 -12.36 -22.78 1.77
CA ALA A 125 -11.92 -22.85 0.38
C ALA A 125 -13.08 -23.20 -0.57
N GLU A 126 -14.03 -24.00 -0.08
CA GLU A 126 -15.03 -24.68 -0.90
C GLU A 126 -16.24 -23.80 -1.25
N PHE A 127 -16.55 -22.81 -0.41
CA PHE A 127 -17.78 -22.03 -0.52
C PHE A 127 -17.47 -20.61 -0.95
N ALA A 128 -18.35 -20.04 -1.78
CA ALA A 128 -18.37 -18.60 -1.98
C ALA A 128 -18.73 -17.90 -0.67
N GLY A 129 -18.14 -16.73 -0.43
CA GLY A 129 -18.46 -15.87 0.70
C GLY A 129 -19.89 -15.30 0.61
N LEU A 130 -20.25 -14.49 1.60
CA LEU A 130 -21.52 -13.78 1.63
C LEU A 130 -21.51 -12.64 0.60
N GLU A 131 -22.18 -12.84 -0.54
CA GLU A 131 -22.10 -11.94 -1.70
C GLU A 131 -22.47 -10.47 -1.36
N SER A 132 -23.43 -10.25 -0.47
CA SER A 132 -23.83 -8.93 0.05
C SER A 132 -22.69 -8.26 0.83
N ALA A 133 -22.16 -8.93 1.85
CA ALA A 133 -21.02 -8.43 2.63
C ALA A 133 -19.70 -8.32 1.85
N MET A 134 -19.64 -8.87 0.63
CA MET A 134 -18.48 -8.73 -0.26
C MET A 134 -18.61 -7.58 -1.27
N THR A 135 -19.80 -7.00 -1.39
CA THR A 135 -20.10 -5.92 -2.35
C THR A 135 -20.44 -4.62 -1.62
N ASP A 136 -20.93 -4.73 -0.39
CA ASP A 136 -21.17 -3.61 0.49
C ASP A 136 -19.85 -3.04 1.03
N LYS A 137 -19.66 -1.72 0.90
CA LYS A 137 -18.49 -1.01 1.42
C LYS A 137 -18.44 -0.98 2.94
N GLN A 138 -19.53 -1.34 3.63
CA GLN A 138 -19.59 -1.40 5.08
C GLN A 138 -18.76 -2.55 5.69
N PHE A 139 -18.49 -3.62 4.91
CA PHE A 139 -17.79 -4.80 5.42
C PHE A 139 -16.37 -4.95 4.88
N HIS A 140 -15.40 -5.10 5.78
CA HIS A 140 -14.05 -5.50 5.43
C HIS A 140 -13.94 -7.02 5.41
N TYR A 141 -13.64 -7.58 4.24
CA TYR A 141 -13.61 -9.01 4.00
C TYR A 141 -12.19 -9.55 3.74
N LEU A 142 -11.84 -10.65 4.40
CA LEU A 142 -10.61 -11.42 4.19
C LEU A 142 -10.91 -12.90 3.94
N SER A 143 -10.45 -13.43 2.80
CA SER A 143 -10.50 -14.87 2.47
C SER A 143 -9.18 -15.56 2.79
N ILE A 144 -9.20 -16.56 3.67
CA ILE A 144 -8.07 -17.44 4.00
C ILE A 144 -8.46 -18.88 3.65
N PRO A 145 -8.35 -19.31 2.39
CA PRO A 145 -8.91 -20.59 1.96
C PRO A 145 -8.13 -21.77 2.57
N VAL A 146 -8.82 -22.55 3.41
CA VAL A 146 -8.32 -23.79 4.01
C VAL A 146 -9.34 -24.90 3.75
N LEU A 147 -8.88 -26.07 3.29
CA LEU A 147 -9.73 -27.24 3.09
C LEU A 147 -10.25 -27.80 4.41
N ASP A 148 -11.41 -28.44 4.39
CA ASP A 148 -11.99 -29.02 5.60
C ASP A 148 -11.06 -30.06 6.26
N HIS A 149 -11.06 -30.05 7.60
CA HIS A 149 -10.13 -30.82 8.45
C HIS A 149 -8.62 -30.56 8.27
N LYS A 150 -8.21 -29.61 7.43
CA LYS A 150 -6.82 -29.15 7.31
C LYS A 150 -6.53 -27.96 8.23
N ALA A 151 -5.27 -27.55 8.27
CA ALA A 151 -4.79 -26.36 8.95
C ALA A 151 -4.19 -25.38 7.92
N PRO A 152 -4.29 -24.06 8.14
CA PRO A 152 -3.64 -23.08 7.27
C PRO A 152 -2.11 -23.23 7.30
N THR A 153 -1.46 -22.82 6.21
CA THR A 153 0.00 -22.63 6.19
C THR A 153 0.39 -21.49 7.14
N LEU A 154 1.65 -21.47 7.60
CA LEU A 154 2.13 -20.42 8.51
C LEU A 154 1.96 -19.01 7.92
N GLU A 155 2.24 -18.85 6.63
CA GLU A 155 2.05 -17.57 5.91
C GLU A 155 0.59 -17.09 5.95
N ARG A 156 -0.36 -17.99 5.61
CA ARG A 156 -1.80 -17.68 5.65
C ARG A 156 -2.29 -17.40 7.07
N LEU A 157 -1.75 -18.12 8.04
CA LEU A 157 -2.08 -17.91 9.45
C LEU A 157 -1.58 -16.56 9.95
N ARG A 158 -0.33 -16.18 9.63
CA ARG A 158 0.23 -14.86 9.94
C ARG A 158 -0.56 -13.75 9.28
N HIS A 159 -0.93 -13.92 8.01
CA HIS A 159 -1.80 -12.97 7.32
C HIS A 159 -3.13 -12.78 8.06
N ALA A 160 -3.80 -13.87 8.43
CA ALA A 160 -5.04 -13.81 9.20
C ALA A 160 -4.85 -13.10 10.55
N ILE A 161 -3.80 -13.44 11.30
CA ILE A 161 -3.49 -12.87 12.62
C ILE A 161 -3.20 -11.37 12.51
N ASN A 162 -2.32 -10.96 11.60
CA ASN A 162 -1.98 -9.56 11.37
C ASN A 162 -3.21 -8.73 10.98
N TRP A 163 -4.06 -9.29 10.10
CA TRP A 163 -5.27 -8.63 9.67
C TRP A 163 -6.29 -8.51 10.80
N ILE A 164 -6.55 -9.59 11.54
CA ILE A 164 -7.45 -9.56 12.71
C ILE A 164 -6.97 -8.52 13.72
N ASP A 165 -5.68 -8.52 14.06
CA ASP A 165 -5.14 -7.58 15.04
C ASP A 165 -5.22 -6.13 14.56
N THR A 166 -4.93 -5.88 13.28
CA THR A 166 -5.04 -4.56 12.67
C THR A 166 -6.46 -4.04 12.76
N GLN A 167 -7.47 -4.84 12.38
CA GLN A 167 -8.86 -4.41 12.45
C GLN A 167 -9.34 -4.15 13.89
N ILE A 168 -8.98 -5.04 14.83
CA ILE A 168 -9.32 -4.85 16.24
C ILE A 168 -8.65 -3.60 16.82
N SER A 169 -7.41 -3.27 16.40
CA SER A 169 -6.71 -2.05 16.82
C SER A 169 -7.37 -0.77 16.30
N CYS A 170 -8.07 -0.85 15.17
CA CYS A 170 -8.94 0.21 14.65
C CYS A 170 -10.34 0.21 15.29
N SER A 171 -10.50 -0.46 16.45
CA SER A 171 -11.78 -0.61 17.17
C SER A 171 -12.89 -1.31 16.37
N ARG A 172 -12.56 -2.11 15.35
CA ARG A 172 -13.55 -2.85 14.55
C ARG A 172 -13.75 -4.27 15.09
N ALA A 173 -14.99 -4.71 15.17
CA ALA A 173 -15.30 -6.09 15.54
C ALA A 173 -15.13 -7.05 14.36
N VAL A 174 -14.44 -8.16 14.62
CA VAL A 174 -14.08 -9.18 13.64
C VAL A 174 -14.82 -10.49 13.92
N VAL A 175 -15.49 -11.05 12.90
CA VAL A 175 -16.03 -12.41 12.93
C VAL A 175 -15.21 -13.36 12.07
N VAL A 176 -14.75 -14.46 12.66
CA VAL A 176 -14.04 -15.53 11.97
C VAL A 176 -14.98 -16.71 11.77
N HIS A 177 -15.16 -17.16 10.53
CA HIS A 177 -16.07 -18.26 10.24
C HIS A 177 -15.47 -19.36 9.35
N CYS A 178 -16.07 -20.54 9.45
CA CYS A 178 -15.85 -21.63 8.50
C CYS A 178 -17.19 -22.29 8.13
N ALA A 179 -17.24 -23.56 7.70
CA ALA A 179 -18.51 -24.20 7.34
C ALA A 179 -19.46 -24.36 8.55
N LEU A 180 -19.00 -25.04 9.61
CA LEU A 180 -19.77 -25.32 10.84
C LEU A 180 -19.29 -24.51 12.07
N GLY A 181 -18.20 -23.75 11.93
CA GLY A 181 -17.63 -22.98 13.04
C GLY A 181 -16.96 -23.83 14.12
N ARG A 182 -16.50 -25.06 13.79
CA ARG A 182 -16.00 -26.03 14.78
C ARG A 182 -14.49 -26.31 14.69
N GLY A 183 -13.89 -26.18 13.51
CA GLY A 183 -12.51 -26.61 13.25
C GLY A 183 -11.60 -25.49 12.75
N ARG A 184 -11.67 -25.17 11.46
CA ARG A 184 -10.77 -24.19 10.80
C ARG A 184 -10.81 -22.79 11.41
N SER A 185 -12.00 -22.25 11.67
CA SER A 185 -12.16 -20.93 12.30
C SER A 185 -11.69 -20.95 13.76
N VAL A 186 -11.98 -22.02 14.50
CA VAL A 186 -11.47 -22.25 15.85
C VAL A 186 -9.94 -22.28 15.86
N PHE A 187 -9.31 -22.90 14.86
CA PHE A 187 -7.86 -22.92 14.74
C PHE A 187 -7.27 -21.52 14.58
N VAL A 188 -7.87 -20.68 13.71
CA VAL A 188 -7.41 -19.30 13.49
C VAL A 188 -7.62 -18.44 14.75
N VAL A 189 -8.79 -18.54 15.39
CA VAL A 189 -9.09 -17.81 16.64
C VAL A 189 -8.13 -18.25 17.77
N ALA A 190 -7.89 -19.55 17.91
CA ALA A 190 -6.95 -20.07 18.91
C ALA A 190 -5.52 -19.56 18.65
N ALA A 191 -5.07 -19.57 17.40
CA ALA A 191 -3.76 -19.05 17.04
C ALA A 191 -3.62 -17.54 17.31
N TYR A 192 -4.68 -16.74 17.06
CA TYR A 192 -4.70 -15.32 17.40
C TYR A 192 -4.64 -15.07 18.92
N LEU A 193 -5.38 -15.85 19.72
CA LEU A 193 -5.32 -15.72 21.17
C LEU A 193 -3.92 -16.08 21.71
N LEU A 194 -3.28 -17.12 21.16
CA LEU A 194 -1.89 -17.49 21.48
C LEU A 194 -0.88 -16.43 21.02
N SER A 195 -1.14 -15.70 19.92
CA SER A 195 -0.26 -14.63 19.47
C SER A 195 -0.32 -13.38 20.37
N LYS A 196 -1.46 -13.14 21.03
CA LYS A 196 -1.66 -12.01 21.95
C LYS A 196 -1.04 -12.26 23.32
N ASP A 197 -1.11 -13.50 23.81
CA ASP A 197 -0.55 -13.89 25.09
C ASP A 197 0.25 -15.19 24.96
N PRO A 198 1.60 -15.09 24.78
CA PRO A 198 2.48 -16.23 24.67
C PRO A 198 2.54 -17.13 25.92
N SER A 199 2.02 -16.67 27.07
CA SER A 199 1.98 -17.48 28.30
C SER A 199 0.89 -18.56 28.27
N LEU A 200 -0.08 -18.44 27.37
CA LEU A 200 -1.19 -19.38 27.25
C LEU A 200 -0.76 -20.68 26.57
N THR A 201 -1.28 -21.80 27.06
CA THR A 201 -1.13 -23.10 26.41
C THR A 201 -2.27 -23.33 25.42
N VAL A 202 -2.06 -24.24 24.46
CA VAL A 202 -3.12 -24.62 23.52
C VAL A 202 -4.36 -25.14 24.27
N GLU A 203 -4.17 -25.84 25.38
CA GLU A 203 -5.24 -26.39 26.21
C GLU A 203 -6.05 -25.29 26.89
N SER A 204 -5.39 -24.26 27.44
CA SER A 204 -6.10 -23.15 28.10
C SER A 204 -6.88 -22.31 27.11
N VAL A 205 -6.31 -22.05 25.93
CA VAL A 205 -7.00 -21.32 24.84
C VAL A 205 -8.19 -22.11 24.32
N MET A 206 -8.03 -23.41 24.09
CA MET A 206 -9.14 -24.26 23.68
C MET A 206 -10.24 -24.28 24.74
N LYS A 207 -9.89 -24.38 26.03
CA LYS A 207 -10.88 -24.30 27.12
C LYS A 207 -11.67 -22.99 27.06
N LYS A 208 -10.99 -21.84 26.92
CA LYS A 208 -11.63 -20.52 26.79
C LYS A 208 -12.61 -20.47 25.60
N ILE A 209 -12.23 -21.03 24.45
CA ILE A 209 -13.12 -21.08 23.28
C ILE A 209 -14.28 -22.03 23.53
N ASN A 210 -14.05 -23.19 24.16
CA ASN A 210 -15.07 -24.19 24.46
C ASN A 210 -16.10 -23.71 25.49
N ASP A 211 -15.69 -22.89 26.46
CA ASP A 211 -16.57 -22.25 27.45
C ASP A 211 -17.59 -21.32 26.76
N VAL A 212 -17.21 -20.70 25.64
CA VAL A 212 -18.10 -19.91 24.79
C VAL A 212 -18.88 -20.79 23.81
N ARG A 213 -18.18 -21.66 23.07
CA ARG A 213 -18.74 -22.52 22.01
C ARG A 213 -18.39 -23.97 22.27
N SER A 214 -19.29 -24.69 22.94
CA SER A 214 -19.09 -26.10 23.32
C SER A 214 -18.83 -27.05 22.13
N THR A 215 -19.27 -26.70 20.92
CA THR A 215 -19.07 -27.50 19.70
C THR A 215 -17.72 -27.25 19.02
N ALA A 216 -16.91 -26.32 19.52
CA ALA A 216 -15.55 -26.07 19.04
C ALA A 216 -14.66 -27.30 19.30
N ARG A 217 -14.06 -27.85 18.24
CA ARG A 217 -13.23 -29.05 18.33
C ARG A 217 -12.19 -29.10 17.21
N LEU A 218 -10.93 -28.98 17.60
CA LEU A 218 -9.80 -29.24 16.72
C LEU A 218 -9.56 -30.75 16.58
N ASN A 219 -9.21 -31.19 15.38
CA ASN A 219 -8.79 -32.57 15.15
C ASN A 219 -7.32 -32.79 15.57
N LYS A 220 -6.86 -34.05 15.60
CA LYS A 220 -5.49 -34.40 16.00
C LYS A 220 -4.40 -33.68 15.19
N LEU A 221 -4.62 -33.51 13.88
CA LEU A 221 -3.69 -32.79 13.00
C LEU A 221 -3.61 -31.32 13.38
N GLN A 222 -4.76 -30.65 13.51
CA GLN A 222 -4.87 -29.25 13.89
C GLN A 222 -4.25 -28.97 15.26
N ILE A 223 -4.52 -29.80 16.27
CA ILE A 223 -3.90 -29.66 17.60
C ILE A 223 -2.37 -29.79 17.51
N LYS A 224 -1.88 -30.83 16.80
CA LYS A 224 -0.44 -31.04 16.61
C LYS A 224 0.21 -29.84 15.92
N THR A 225 -0.41 -29.33 14.85
CA THR A 225 0.09 -28.17 14.12
C THR A 225 0.09 -26.92 15.00
N LEU A 226 -0.99 -26.65 15.74
CA LEU A 226 -1.09 -25.47 16.60
C LEU A 226 -0.04 -25.48 17.72
N ARG A 227 0.16 -26.63 18.39
CA ARG A 227 1.23 -26.80 19.39
C ARG A 227 2.61 -26.58 18.79
N ALA A 228 2.90 -27.22 17.66
CA ALA A 228 4.21 -27.08 17.00
C ALA A 228 4.51 -25.64 16.56
N ILE A 229 3.50 -24.86 16.19
CA ILE A 229 3.67 -23.44 15.82
C ILE A 229 3.84 -22.59 17.09
N SER A 230 3.05 -22.83 18.13
CA SER A 230 3.13 -22.13 19.42
C SER A 230 4.48 -22.35 20.11
N GLU A 231 4.95 -23.60 20.20
CA GLU A 231 6.25 -23.97 20.80
C GLU A 231 7.45 -23.35 20.07
N LYS A 232 7.34 -23.15 18.75
CA LYS A 232 8.38 -22.48 17.95
C LYS A 232 8.42 -20.96 18.14
N GLY A 233 7.46 -20.36 18.84
CA GLY A 233 7.38 -18.91 19.02
C GLY A 233 7.10 -18.13 17.73
N VAL A 234 6.69 -18.80 16.65
CA VAL A 234 6.53 -18.15 15.32
C VAL A 234 5.19 -17.42 15.14
N LEU A 235 4.33 -17.47 16.17
CA LEU A 235 3.06 -16.73 16.28
C LEU A 235 3.23 -15.34 16.91
N GLY A 236 4.40 -15.01 17.45
CA GLY A 236 4.63 -13.72 18.09
C GLY A 236 4.23 -12.57 17.15
N LEU A 237 3.48 -11.61 17.69
CA LEU A 237 3.18 -10.38 16.96
C LEU A 237 4.45 -9.53 16.92
N ASP A 238 4.95 -9.28 15.71
CA ASP A 238 6.02 -8.31 15.50
C ASP A 238 5.57 -6.91 15.96
N GLN A 239 6.54 -6.01 16.14
CA GLN A 239 6.26 -4.59 16.41
C GLN A 239 5.35 -4.04 15.31
N SER A 240 4.31 -3.29 15.71
CA SER A 240 3.38 -2.69 14.76
C SER A 240 4.11 -1.72 13.84
N THR A 241 3.82 -1.82 12.55
CA THR A 241 4.23 -0.88 11.53
C THR A 241 3.27 0.30 11.56
N TRP A 242 3.79 1.48 11.84
CA TRP A 242 2.95 2.66 11.93
C TRP A 242 2.55 3.13 10.53
N MET A 243 1.27 3.41 10.36
CA MET A 243 0.71 3.88 9.10
C MET A 243 0.01 5.23 9.33
N VAL A 244 0.59 6.30 8.80
CA VAL A 244 0.05 7.66 8.84
C VAL A 244 -0.78 7.86 7.57
N VAL A 245 -2.05 8.20 7.72
CA VAL A 245 -3.00 8.29 6.61
C VAL A 245 -3.61 9.68 6.54
N ASN A 246 -3.57 10.30 5.37
CA ASN A 246 -4.38 11.48 5.07
C ASN A 246 -5.66 11.05 4.33
N PRO A 247 -6.82 10.98 4.99
CA PRO A 247 -8.04 10.42 4.39
C PRO A 247 -8.61 11.28 3.26
N VAL A 248 -8.35 12.59 3.25
CA VAL A 248 -8.88 13.52 2.22
C VAL A 248 -7.97 13.62 0.98
N ALA A 249 -6.79 13.00 1.00
CA ALA A 249 -5.85 13.04 -0.11
C ALA A 249 -6.45 12.48 -1.41
N GLY A 250 -6.17 13.17 -2.53
CA GLY A 250 -6.56 12.74 -3.88
C GLY A 250 -8.06 12.62 -4.12
N GLY A 251 -8.89 13.32 -3.34
CA GLY A 251 -10.35 13.27 -3.44
C GLY A 251 -10.98 12.11 -2.68
N GLY A 252 -10.37 11.66 -1.58
CA GLY A 252 -10.91 10.58 -0.74
C GLY A 252 -10.51 9.17 -1.19
N LYS A 253 -9.41 9.02 -1.95
CA LYS A 253 -8.93 7.71 -2.45
C LYS A 253 -8.62 6.71 -1.36
N TRP A 254 -8.41 7.15 -0.12
CA TRP A 254 -8.25 6.26 1.03
C TRP A 254 -9.45 5.32 1.19
N GLU A 255 -10.67 5.83 1.17
CA GLU A 255 -11.88 5.01 1.38
C GLU A 255 -12.04 3.92 0.31
N GLU A 256 -11.61 4.20 -0.92
CA GLU A 256 -11.66 3.25 -2.02
C GLU A 256 -10.60 2.15 -1.91
N ASN A 257 -9.44 2.47 -1.32
CA ASN A 257 -8.27 1.60 -1.31
C ASN A 257 -7.96 0.97 0.05
N GLU A 258 -8.57 1.43 1.14
CA GLU A 258 -8.28 1.00 2.50
C GLU A 258 -8.31 -0.53 2.64
N GLN A 259 -9.42 -1.15 2.24
CA GLN A 259 -9.59 -2.60 2.39
C GLN A 259 -8.53 -3.37 1.61
N HIS A 260 -8.21 -2.92 0.40
CA HIS A 260 -7.18 -3.54 -0.43
C HIS A 260 -5.79 -3.38 0.21
N LEU A 261 -5.43 -2.17 0.64
CA LEU A 261 -4.17 -1.84 1.30
C LEU A 261 -3.96 -2.66 2.57
N ILE A 262 -4.94 -2.65 3.48
CA ILE A 262 -4.87 -3.43 4.73
C ILE A 262 -4.71 -4.91 4.39
N ARG A 263 -5.49 -5.44 3.43
CA ARG A 263 -5.41 -6.85 3.06
C ARG A 263 -4.04 -7.22 2.48
N GLU A 264 -3.46 -6.42 1.62
CA GLU A 264 -2.18 -6.72 0.99
C GLU A 264 -1.01 -6.55 1.96
N LEU A 265 -0.95 -5.43 2.68
CA LEU A 265 0.14 -5.14 3.60
C LEU A 265 0.15 -6.08 4.82
N THR A 266 -1.02 -6.54 5.28
CA THR A 266 -1.11 -7.49 6.42
C THR A 266 -0.56 -8.88 6.14
N LYS A 267 -0.25 -9.20 4.87
CA LYS A 267 0.51 -10.42 4.54
C LYS A 267 1.89 -10.45 5.22
N LYS A 268 2.47 -9.27 5.47
CA LYS A 268 3.80 -9.12 6.08
C LYS A 268 3.78 -8.28 7.35
N TYR A 269 2.98 -7.22 7.39
CA TYR A 269 3.02 -6.21 8.45
C TYR A 269 1.80 -6.30 9.37
N ARG A 270 2.03 -6.16 10.67
CA ARG A 270 0.97 -5.79 11.60
C ARG A 270 0.84 -4.27 11.57
N LEU A 271 -0.29 -3.74 11.13
CA LEU A 271 -0.44 -2.28 10.95
C LEU A 271 -1.06 -1.65 12.20
N SER A 272 -0.60 -0.43 12.51
CA SER A 272 -1.29 0.50 13.42
C SER A 272 -1.61 1.74 12.61
N ILE A 273 -2.89 1.99 12.37
CA ILE A 273 -3.36 3.00 11.41
C ILE A 273 -3.77 4.26 12.17
N HIS A 274 -3.20 5.41 11.78
CA HIS A 274 -3.46 6.71 12.38
C HIS A 274 -3.80 7.70 11.28
N GLN A 275 -4.99 8.28 11.35
CA GLN A 275 -5.47 9.23 10.36
C GLN A 275 -5.22 10.66 10.82
N THR A 276 -4.79 11.52 9.90
CA THR A 276 -4.74 12.96 10.13
C THR A 276 -6.14 13.53 10.29
N THR A 277 -6.25 14.62 11.03
CA THR A 277 -7.49 15.40 11.18
C THR A 277 -7.15 16.88 11.10
N THR A 278 -8.15 17.76 11.17
CA THR A 278 -7.91 19.21 11.22
C THR A 278 -7.03 19.65 12.41
N ASN A 279 -6.98 18.84 13.47
CA ASN A 279 -6.24 19.15 14.70
C ASN A 279 -5.02 18.23 14.91
N LEU A 280 -4.78 17.30 13.97
CA LEU A 280 -3.73 16.29 14.10
C LEU A 280 -3.01 16.12 12.76
N SER A 281 -1.82 16.70 12.66
CA SER A 281 -1.00 16.68 11.44
C SER A 281 -0.26 15.34 11.25
N ALA A 282 0.26 15.13 10.04
CA ALA A 282 1.08 13.95 9.77
C ALA A 282 2.42 14.03 10.51
N GLU A 283 2.95 15.25 10.70
CA GLU A 283 4.10 15.49 11.55
C GLU A 283 3.87 15.00 12.99
N GLN A 284 2.78 15.41 13.63
CA GLN A 284 2.47 15.02 15.02
C GLN A 284 2.34 13.51 15.18
N LEU A 285 1.65 12.84 14.24
CA LEU A 285 1.57 11.38 14.20
C LEU A 285 2.93 10.71 14.01
N THR A 286 3.83 11.34 13.25
CA THR A 286 5.20 10.86 13.01
C THR A 286 6.14 11.12 14.19
N LEU A 287 5.84 12.10 15.04
CA LEU A 287 6.55 12.28 16.31
C LEU A 287 6.14 11.21 17.31
N GLN A 288 4.83 10.97 17.48
CA GLN A 288 4.31 9.83 18.25
C GLN A 288 4.96 8.53 17.75
N ALA A 289 4.85 8.32 16.43
CA ALA A 289 5.80 7.68 15.52
C ALA A 289 7.15 7.16 16.06
N LYS A 290 7.94 8.13 16.49
CA LYS A 290 9.32 7.97 16.91
C LYS A 290 9.39 7.63 18.39
N GLU A 291 8.53 8.23 19.20
CA GLU A 291 8.47 8.01 20.65
C GLU A 291 8.12 6.56 21.02
N SER A 292 7.25 5.89 20.26
CA SER A 292 7.01 4.43 20.48
C SER A 292 8.03 3.52 19.79
N GLY A 293 9.15 4.09 19.31
CA GLY A 293 10.31 3.36 18.81
C GLY A 293 10.06 2.64 17.48
N ALA A 294 9.20 3.16 16.59
CA ALA A 294 8.99 2.52 15.30
C ALA A 294 10.26 2.52 14.45
N LYS A 295 10.51 1.37 13.82
CA LYS A 295 11.64 1.17 12.90
C LYS A 295 11.27 1.48 11.44
N GLN A 296 9.97 1.60 11.18
CA GLN A 296 9.42 1.88 9.87
C GLN A 296 8.05 2.54 10.00
N ILE A 297 7.78 3.48 9.10
CA ILE A 297 6.54 4.23 9.02
C ILE A 297 6.07 4.21 7.56
N ILE A 298 4.80 3.90 7.34
CA ILE A 298 4.14 3.96 6.05
C ILE A 298 3.28 5.22 6.03
N VAL A 299 3.47 6.09 5.04
CA VAL A 299 2.59 7.24 4.78
C VAL A 299 1.66 6.93 3.63
N ALA A 300 0.37 7.18 3.80
CA ALA A 300 -0.64 7.09 2.74
C ALA A 300 -1.30 8.46 2.54
N GLY A 301 -0.88 9.16 1.50
CA GLY A 301 -1.27 10.56 1.28
C GLY A 301 -0.73 11.11 -0.04
N GLY A 302 -0.84 12.43 -0.21
CA GLY A 302 -0.20 13.17 -1.31
C GLY A 302 1.17 13.73 -0.91
N ASP A 303 1.79 14.49 -1.82
CA ASP A 303 3.17 14.98 -1.65
C ASP A 303 3.38 15.78 -0.36
N GLY A 304 2.48 16.71 0.00
CA GLY A 304 2.59 17.46 1.26
C GLY A 304 2.60 16.58 2.52
N THR A 305 1.72 15.56 2.57
CA THR A 305 1.71 14.58 3.67
C THR A 305 3.00 13.76 3.70
N VAL A 306 3.54 13.41 2.54
CA VAL A 306 4.83 12.72 2.44
C VAL A 306 5.97 13.62 2.94
N THR A 307 5.97 14.90 2.59
CA THR A 307 6.96 15.89 3.04
C THR A 307 6.91 16.09 4.56
N GLU A 308 5.72 16.24 5.15
CA GLU A 308 5.53 16.32 6.60
C GLU A 308 6.16 15.11 7.31
N VAL A 309 5.83 13.90 6.87
CA VAL A 309 6.39 12.66 7.46
C VAL A 309 7.90 12.60 7.23
N ALA A 310 8.36 12.83 5.99
CA ALA A 310 9.77 12.73 5.62
C ALA A 310 10.65 13.71 6.42
N SER A 311 10.18 14.94 6.67
CA SER A 311 10.89 15.96 7.44
C SER A 311 11.32 15.46 8.82
N GLN A 312 10.48 14.62 9.44
CA GLN A 312 10.75 14.04 10.75
C GLN A 312 11.67 12.83 10.72
N LEU A 313 11.86 12.23 9.54
CA LEU A 313 12.65 11.00 9.35
C LEU A 313 14.03 11.25 8.73
N VAL A 314 14.27 12.44 8.18
CA VAL A 314 15.60 12.85 7.71
C VAL A 314 16.63 12.71 8.83
N GLY A 315 17.75 12.05 8.53
CA GLY A 315 18.84 11.78 9.47
C GLY A 315 18.58 10.61 10.41
N THR A 316 17.47 9.89 10.26
CA THR A 316 17.15 8.71 11.07
C THR A 316 17.35 7.40 10.29
N ASP A 317 17.31 6.27 11.01
CA ASP A 317 17.32 4.93 10.41
C ASP A 317 15.90 4.39 10.12
N ILE A 318 14.86 5.17 10.46
CA ILE A 318 13.46 4.77 10.29
C ILE A 318 13.15 4.72 8.80
N LYS A 319 12.63 3.58 8.35
CA LYS A 319 12.29 3.35 6.94
C LYS A 319 10.95 3.99 6.61
N LEU A 320 10.92 4.83 5.58
CA LEU A 320 9.72 5.46 5.04
C LEU A 320 9.15 4.64 3.88
N GLY A 321 7.92 4.15 4.07
CA GLY A 321 7.11 3.53 3.03
C GLY A 321 6.09 4.53 2.50
N ILE A 322 5.89 4.61 1.18
CA ILE A 322 4.95 5.60 0.61
C ILE A 322 3.83 4.88 -0.16
N VAL A 323 2.59 5.21 0.17
CA VAL A 323 1.39 4.83 -0.57
C VAL A 323 0.82 6.11 -1.22
N PRO A 324 1.00 6.27 -2.55
CA PRO A 324 0.64 7.49 -3.27
C PRO A 324 -0.87 7.60 -3.45
N LEU A 325 -1.52 8.37 -2.57
CA LEU A 325 -2.97 8.65 -2.64
C LEU A 325 -3.27 10.07 -3.11
N GLY A 326 -2.25 10.90 -3.39
CA GLY A 326 -2.43 12.26 -3.92
C GLY A 326 -2.75 12.32 -5.41
N THR A 327 -2.73 13.53 -5.95
CA THR A 327 -2.93 13.81 -7.37
C THR A 327 -1.61 13.73 -8.16
N ALA A 328 -0.54 14.34 -7.66
CA ALA A 328 0.76 14.40 -8.34
C ALA A 328 1.69 13.25 -7.97
N ASN A 329 1.89 12.96 -6.67
CA ASN A 329 2.70 11.84 -6.17
C ASN A 329 4.10 11.77 -6.81
N ALA A 330 4.73 12.92 -6.98
CA ALA A 330 5.91 13.09 -7.82
C ALA A 330 7.10 12.25 -7.32
N LEU A 331 7.33 12.21 -6.00
CA LEU A 331 8.40 11.38 -5.43
C LEU A 331 8.17 9.89 -5.71
N CYS A 332 6.92 9.40 -5.61
CA CYS A 332 6.61 8.01 -5.91
C CYS A 332 6.84 7.67 -7.39
N HIS A 333 6.56 8.59 -8.32
CA HIS A 333 6.83 8.35 -9.74
C HIS A 333 8.32 8.13 -10.02
N VAL A 334 9.19 8.86 -9.31
CA VAL A 334 10.63 8.65 -9.41
C VAL A 334 11.05 7.36 -8.71
N LEU A 335 10.55 7.10 -7.51
CA LEU A 335 10.95 5.94 -6.70
C LEU A 335 10.46 4.60 -7.25
N TYR A 336 9.22 4.55 -7.74
CA TYR A 336 8.56 3.32 -8.16
C TYR A 336 8.52 3.14 -9.68
N GLY A 337 8.94 4.16 -10.43
CA GLY A 337 8.98 4.18 -11.89
C GLY A 337 7.60 4.40 -12.54
N VAL A 338 7.58 4.33 -13.87
CA VAL A 338 6.41 4.67 -14.71
C VAL A 338 5.17 3.83 -14.39
N GLY A 339 5.35 2.58 -13.92
CA GLY A 339 4.25 1.71 -13.50
C GLY A 339 3.36 2.31 -12.40
N ALA A 340 3.91 3.18 -11.55
CA ALA A 340 3.16 3.85 -10.50
C ALA A 340 2.14 4.87 -11.01
N LYS A 341 2.20 5.27 -12.29
CA LYS A 341 1.14 6.09 -12.93
C LYS A 341 -0.14 5.30 -13.19
N PHE A 342 -0.01 4.00 -13.47
CA PHE A 342 -1.15 3.15 -13.86
C PHE A 342 -1.75 2.38 -12.69
N SER A 343 -0.91 1.90 -11.77
CA SER A 343 -1.32 1.11 -10.61
C SER A 343 -0.55 1.57 -9.36
N PRO A 344 -0.79 2.81 -8.88
CA PRO A 344 -0.01 3.44 -7.80
C PRO A 344 -0.02 2.63 -6.51
N VAL A 345 -1.21 2.16 -6.11
CA VAL A 345 -1.42 1.43 -4.86
C VAL A 345 -0.79 0.04 -4.92
N GLU A 346 -0.95 -0.66 -6.03
CA GLU A 346 -0.37 -1.99 -6.25
C GLU A 346 1.15 -1.93 -6.23
N LYS A 347 1.75 -0.91 -6.89
CA LYS A 347 3.21 -0.72 -6.90
C LYS A 347 3.77 -0.39 -5.52
N ALA A 348 3.04 0.41 -4.73
CA ALA A 348 3.40 0.65 -3.34
C ALA A 348 3.37 -0.64 -2.51
N CYS A 349 2.30 -1.43 -2.63
CA CYS A 349 2.20 -2.75 -1.97
C CYS A 349 3.36 -3.68 -2.37
N GLU A 350 3.69 -3.76 -3.66
CA GLU A 350 4.82 -4.56 -4.16
C GLU A 350 6.16 -4.13 -3.52
N ALA A 351 6.47 -2.82 -3.52
CA ALA A 351 7.69 -2.28 -2.94
C ALA A 351 7.78 -2.56 -1.42
N LEU A 352 6.68 -2.32 -0.71
CA LEU A 352 6.59 -2.54 0.73
C LEU A 352 6.73 -4.04 1.06
N LEU A 353 6.06 -4.92 0.33
CA LEU A 353 6.12 -6.37 0.59
C LEU A 353 7.49 -6.97 0.23
N ALA A 354 8.14 -6.48 -0.82
CA ALA A 354 9.52 -6.86 -1.16
C ALA A 354 10.48 -6.46 -0.02
N GLY A 355 10.30 -5.26 0.55
CA GLY A 355 11.04 -4.80 1.72
C GLY A 355 12.46 -4.32 1.43
N HIS A 356 12.76 -4.01 0.17
CA HIS A 356 14.02 -3.36 -0.20
C HIS A 356 13.95 -1.89 0.17
N CYS A 357 15.06 -1.37 0.72
CA CYS A 357 15.19 0.03 1.06
C CYS A 357 16.44 0.63 0.41
N GLN A 358 16.35 1.91 0.05
CA GLN A 358 17.44 2.71 -0.47
C GLN A 358 17.53 3.98 0.37
N ARG A 359 18.76 4.41 0.68
CA ARG A 359 18.97 5.76 1.22
C ARG A 359 19.05 6.73 0.05
N ILE A 360 18.21 7.75 0.11
CA ILE A 360 18.17 8.85 -0.86
C ILE A 360 18.68 10.12 -0.20
N ASP A 361 19.20 11.00 -1.03
CA ASP A 361 19.58 12.35 -0.66
C ASP A 361 18.32 13.20 -0.46
N THR A 362 18.41 14.15 0.45
CA THR A 362 17.43 15.22 0.60
C THR A 362 18.15 16.55 0.58
N ALA A 363 17.46 17.63 0.28
CA ALA A 363 17.99 18.97 0.44
C ALA A 363 17.19 19.75 1.48
N GLU A 364 17.73 20.89 1.90
CA GLU A 364 17.09 21.76 2.88
C GLU A 364 17.36 23.21 2.46
N CYS A 365 16.35 24.05 2.52
CA CYS A 365 16.47 25.50 2.35
C CYS A 365 15.88 26.20 3.57
N ASN A 366 16.70 26.98 4.30
CA ASN A 366 16.24 27.73 5.48
C ASN A 366 15.42 26.87 6.46
N GLN A 367 15.89 25.66 6.78
CA GLN A 367 15.21 24.66 7.64
C GLN A 367 14.01 23.93 7.03
N ARG A 368 13.64 24.22 5.78
CA ARG A 368 12.55 23.56 5.06
C ARG A 368 13.10 22.43 4.19
N LEU A 369 12.51 21.25 4.31
CA LEU A 369 12.90 20.07 3.52
C LEU A 369 12.57 20.29 2.05
N ILE A 370 13.52 19.97 1.18
CA ILE A 370 13.34 19.82 -0.27
C ILE A 370 13.54 18.33 -0.58
N LEU A 371 12.47 17.65 -0.96
CA LEU A 371 12.53 16.29 -1.48
C LEU A 371 12.78 16.31 -2.99
N LEU A 372 12.11 17.20 -3.72
CA LEU A 372 12.15 17.23 -5.16
C LEU A 372 12.93 18.43 -5.71
N VAL A 373 12.35 19.62 -5.63
CA VAL A 373 12.82 20.80 -6.36
C VAL A 373 12.49 22.08 -5.60
N LEU A 374 13.44 23.01 -5.63
CA LEU A 374 13.22 24.43 -5.37
C LEU A 374 13.23 25.19 -6.70
N GLY A 375 12.28 26.09 -6.91
CA GLY A 375 12.18 26.90 -8.14
C GLY A 375 11.96 28.39 -7.84
N ILE A 376 12.60 29.25 -8.63
CA ILE A 376 12.48 30.71 -8.59
C ILE A 376 12.12 31.19 -9.99
N GLY A 377 11.21 32.16 -10.11
CA GLY A 377 10.77 32.70 -11.40
C GLY A 377 9.64 31.88 -12.03
N LEU A 378 9.88 31.26 -13.18
CA LEU A 378 8.85 30.53 -13.94
C LEU A 378 8.05 29.54 -13.07
N GLU A 379 8.72 28.67 -12.32
CA GLU A 379 8.13 27.66 -11.44
C GLU A 379 7.20 28.24 -10.37
N GLN A 380 7.64 29.32 -9.74
CA GLN A 380 6.90 30.02 -8.70
C GLN A 380 5.60 30.60 -9.29
N LYS A 381 5.69 31.27 -10.44
CA LYS A 381 4.54 31.86 -11.13
C LYS A 381 3.52 30.84 -11.60
N MET A 382 3.98 29.68 -12.07
CA MET A 382 3.07 28.60 -12.46
C MET A 382 2.14 28.20 -11.32
N ILE A 383 2.71 28.05 -10.12
CA ILE A 383 1.98 27.58 -8.95
C ILE A 383 1.07 28.69 -8.40
N GLU A 384 1.56 29.93 -8.38
CA GLU A 384 0.74 31.09 -8.00
C GLU A 384 -0.48 31.26 -8.91
N HIS A 385 -0.31 31.09 -10.23
CA HIS A 385 -1.41 31.12 -11.19
C HIS A 385 -2.37 29.93 -11.02
N ALA A 386 -1.86 28.72 -10.83
CA ALA A 386 -2.67 27.53 -10.64
C ALA A 386 -3.53 27.63 -9.35
N GLN A 387 -2.98 28.12 -8.24
CA GLN A 387 -3.73 28.32 -6.99
C GLN A 387 -4.82 29.40 -7.11
N ARG A 388 -4.61 30.42 -7.94
CA ARG A 388 -5.64 31.43 -8.25
C ARG A 388 -6.76 30.87 -9.14
N GLU A 389 -6.41 30.01 -10.10
CA GLU A 389 -7.36 29.35 -11.01
C GLU A 389 -8.11 28.17 -10.37
N GLU A 390 -7.59 27.53 -9.32
CA GLU A 390 -8.27 26.46 -8.56
C GLU A 390 -9.57 26.90 -7.84
N LYS A 391 -9.91 28.20 -7.84
CA LYS A 391 -11.29 28.65 -7.57
C LYS A 391 -12.28 28.30 -8.69
N ASN A 392 -11.79 27.84 -9.84
CA ASN A 392 -12.54 27.38 -11.01
C ASN A 392 -12.10 25.96 -11.42
N THR A 393 -13.07 25.16 -11.84
CA THR A 393 -13.06 23.70 -11.94
C THR A 393 -12.20 23.11 -13.09
N PHE A 394 -10.89 23.35 -13.13
CA PHE A 394 -10.01 22.75 -14.17
C PHE A 394 -8.66 22.27 -13.61
N GLY A 395 -8.60 21.03 -13.12
CA GLY A 395 -7.42 20.38 -12.49
C GLY A 395 -6.08 20.43 -13.25
N GLN A 396 -5.60 19.33 -13.85
CA GLN A 396 -4.25 19.24 -14.47
C GLN A 396 -3.98 20.28 -15.59
N LEU A 397 -5.04 20.86 -16.17
CA LEU A 397 -4.94 21.92 -17.18
C LEU A 397 -4.51 23.28 -16.57
N ALA A 398 -4.81 23.55 -15.29
CA ALA A 398 -4.37 24.77 -14.59
C ALA A 398 -2.84 24.86 -14.47
N TYR A 399 -2.17 23.70 -14.34
CA TYR A 399 -0.70 23.66 -14.29
C TYR A 399 -0.08 23.97 -15.66
N LEU A 400 -0.75 23.55 -16.75
CA LEU A 400 -0.32 23.85 -18.12
C LEU A 400 -0.58 25.31 -18.51
N THR A 401 -1.74 25.89 -18.15
CA THR A 401 -2.02 27.32 -18.34
C THR A 401 -1.08 28.17 -17.50
N GLY A 402 -0.81 27.77 -16.25
CA GLY A 402 0.22 28.36 -15.39
C GLY A 402 1.60 28.36 -16.04
N PHE A 403 2.04 27.23 -16.60
CA PHE A 403 3.31 27.11 -17.35
C PHE A 403 3.37 28.06 -18.55
N PHE A 404 2.37 28.06 -19.42
CA PHE A 404 2.35 28.95 -20.59
C PHE A 404 2.33 30.42 -20.20
N ASN A 405 1.56 30.81 -19.19
CA ASN A 405 1.53 32.19 -18.69
C ASN A 405 2.86 32.61 -18.07
N ALA A 406 3.49 31.73 -17.29
CA ALA A 406 4.79 31.98 -16.71
C ALA A 406 5.86 32.18 -17.79
N VAL A 407 5.89 31.31 -18.82
CA VAL A 407 6.84 31.42 -19.96
C VAL A 407 6.62 32.70 -20.76
N VAL A 408 5.39 33.20 -20.83
CA VAL A 408 5.08 34.46 -21.52
C VAL A 408 5.55 35.68 -20.72
N ALA A 409 5.50 35.62 -19.38
CA ALA A 409 5.91 36.73 -18.52
C ALA A 409 7.39 37.09 -18.74
N GLU A 410 7.68 38.37 -19.02
CA GLU A 410 9.05 38.87 -19.29
C GLU A 410 9.83 39.26 -18.03
N GLU A 411 9.33 38.98 -16.84
CA GLU A 411 10.00 39.42 -15.62
C GLU A 411 11.24 38.56 -15.33
N THR A 412 12.34 39.24 -15.05
CA THR A 412 13.60 38.65 -14.58
C THR A 412 13.78 38.93 -13.09
N GLN A 413 14.60 38.10 -12.45
CA GLN A 413 15.10 38.36 -11.11
C GLN A 413 16.62 38.42 -11.13
N THR A 414 17.17 39.43 -10.46
CA THR A 414 18.61 39.52 -10.21
C THR A 414 18.93 38.76 -8.93
N LEU A 415 19.69 37.68 -9.07
CA LEU A 415 20.09 36.79 -7.99
C LEU A 415 21.60 36.82 -7.84
N THR A 416 22.07 36.90 -6.60
CA THR A 416 23.49 36.74 -6.25
C THR A 416 23.66 35.33 -5.73
N VAL A 417 24.32 34.48 -6.52
CA VAL A 417 24.42 33.03 -6.30
C VAL A 417 25.86 32.64 -5.97
N ALA A 418 26.04 31.83 -4.95
CA ALA A 418 27.31 31.18 -4.64
C ALA A 418 27.10 29.67 -4.53
N MET A 419 27.93 28.90 -5.24
CA MET A 419 27.87 27.43 -5.26
C MET A 419 29.13 26.86 -4.62
N ASP A 420 28.95 25.94 -3.67
CA ASP A 420 30.00 25.27 -2.88
C ASP A 420 31.02 26.23 -2.22
N ALA A 421 30.57 27.45 -1.90
CA ALA A 421 31.33 28.41 -1.11
C ALA A 421 31.19 28.11 0.40
N PRO A 422 32.21 28.38 1.24
CA PRO A 422 32.12 28.18 2.69
C PRO A 422 31.02 29.05 3.33
N PHE A 423 30.18 28.46 4.18
CA PHE A 423 29.26 29.20 5.05
C PHE A 423 30.07 29.88 6.18
N GLU A 424 30.48 31.12 5.93
CA GLU A 424 31.22 32.04 6.81
C GLU A 424 32.67 31.66 7.19
N GLY A 425 33.62 32.59 6.98
CA GLY A 425 34.89 32.61 7.72
C GLY A 425 36.20 32.84 6.96
N GLU A 426 36.27 32.66 5.64
CA GLU A 426 37.53 32.86 4.89
C GLU A 426 37.29 33.57 3.54
N ASN A 427 37.87 34.78 3.41
CA ASN A 427 38.05 35.64 2.22
C ASN A 427 36.92 35.73 1.16
N HIS A 428 36.40 36.95 1.03
CA HIS A 428 35.12 37.32 0.42
C HIS A 428 34.98 37.33 -1.12
N ASP A 429 35.89 36.82 -1.94
CA ASP A 429 35.87 37.18 -3.39
C ASP A 429 35.85 36.05 -4.43
N ASN A 430 35.85 34.76 -4.10
CA ASN A 430 36.21 33.76 -5.12
C ASN A 430 35.12 32.84 -5.73
N ASN A 431 33.81 32.99 -5.45
CA ASN A 431 32.83 32.18 -6.23
C ASN A 431 31.38 32.70 -6.28
N THR A 432 31.16 33.99 -6.04
CA THR A 432 29.81 34.59 -6.12
C THR A 432 29.58 35.17 -7.51
N GLN A 433 28.44 34.82 -8.12
CA GLN A 433 28.02 35.30 -9.43
C GLN A 433 26.68 36.03 -9.33
N THR A 434 26.61 37.23 -9.89
CA THR A 434 25.34 37.93 -10.07
C THR A 434 24.72 37.49 -11.38
N LEU A 435 23.57 36.83 -11.30
CA LEU A 435 22.83 36.30 -12.42
C LEU A 435 21.52 37.08 -12.57
N GLU A 436 21.14 37.35 -13.81
CA GLU A 436 19.81 37.88 -14.13
C GLU A 436 19.05 36.78 -14.87
N VAL A 437 18.02 36.24 -14.23
CA VAL A 437 17.40 34.97 -14.67
C VAL A 437 15.88 35.07 -14.79
N HIS A 438 15.33 34.34 -15.75
CA HIS A 438 13.88 34.12 -15.86
C HIS A 438 13.41 32.93 -14.99
N SER A 439 14.26 31.92 -14.86
CA SER A 439 14.02 30.76 -14.01
C SER A 439 15.34 30.29 -13.42
N PHE A 440 15.29 29.88 -12.16
CA PHE A 440 16.38 29.23 -11.46
C PHE A 440 15.83 28.06 -10.67
N VAL A 441 16.27 26.85 -11.02
CA VAL A 441 15.80 25.60 -10.43
C VAL A 441 16.96 24.89 -9.75
N VAL A 442 16.72 24.43 -8.52
CA VAL A 442 17.61 23.56 -7.76
C VAL A 442 16.86 22.25 -7.48
N ALA A 443 17.25 21.18 -8.15
CA ALA A 443 16.62 19.87 -8.03
C ALA A 443 17.48 18.89 -7.24
N ASN A 444 16.86 18.22 -6.26
CA ASN A 444 17.38 17.03 -5.61
C ASN A 444 16.89 15.78 -6.35
N ILE A 445 15.57 15.66 -6.51
CA ILE A 445 14.92 14.58 -7.25
C ILE A 445 13.85 15.20 -8.13
N ALA A 446 13.77 14.83 -9.40
CA ALA A 446 12.71 15.37 -10.26
C ALA A 446 12.05 14.29 -11.09
N PRO A 447 10.70 14.23 -11.14
CA PRO A 447 10.06 13.45 -12.18
C PRO A 447 10.42 14.03 -13.54
N PHE A 448 10.50 13.19 -14.56
CA PHE A 448 10.80 13.60 -15.94
C PHE A 448 9.88 14.72 -16.47
N SER A 449 8.67 14.85 -15.92
CA SER A 449 7.73 15.93 -16.26
C SER A 449 8.19 17.32 -15.82
N THR A 450 9.14 17.43 -14.90
CA THR A 450 9.72 18.72 -14.46
C THR A 450 10.88 19.08 -15.37
N LEU A 451 10.59 19.59 -16.58
CA LEU A 451 11.56 19.88 -17.65
C LEU A 451 12.76 20.70 -17.17
N LEU A 452 12.51 21.78 -16.43
CA LEU A 452 13.56 22.70 -15.96
C LEU A 452 14.47 22.09 -14.88
N ALA A 453 14.17 20.89 -14.40
CA ALA A 453 15.04 20.12 -13.50
C ALA A 453 15.86 19.04 -14.23
N GLN A 454 15.79 18.96 -15.57
CA GLN A 454 16.45 17.91 -16.38
C GLN A 454 17.70 18.40 -17.13
N GLY A 455 18.27 19.56 -16.78
CA GLY A 455 19.35 20.18 -17.55
C GLY A 455 20.60 19.33 -17.75
N GLY A 456 20.90 18.42 -16.82
CA GLY A 456 21.99 17.44 -16.92
C GLY A 456 21.53 16.00 -17.11
N GLY A 457 20.31 15.80 -17.61
CA GLY A 457 19.59 14.54 -17.52
C GLY A 457 18.82 14.39 -16.21
N ALA A 458 18.21 13.22 -16.00
CA ALA A 458 17.34 12.96 -14.85
C ALA A 458 18.13 12.88 -13.53
N PRO A 459 17.86 13.77 -12.55
CA PRO A 459 18.50 13.74 -11.23
C PRO A 459 18.34 12.37 -10.56
N GLN A 460 19.45 11.80 -10.09
CA GLN A 460 19.41 10.50 -9.40
C GLN A 460 19.17 10.72 -7.90
N PRO A 461 18.35 9.88 -7.24
CA PRO A 461 18.05 10.09 -5.82
C PRO A 461 19.20 9.94 -4.83
N ASP A 462 20.38 9.50 -5.25
CA ASP A 462 21.50 9.17 -4.36
C ASP A 462 22.90 9.48 -4.94
N ASP A 463 22.98 10.44 -5.87
CA ASP A 463 24.22 10.83 -6.53
C ASP A 463 25.07 11.87 -5.76
N GLY A 464 24.56 12.38 -4.63
CA GLY A 464 25.24 13.32 -3.77
C GLY A 464 25.33 14.73 -4.34
N LYS A 465 24.37 15.13 -5.20
CA LYS A 465 24.38 16.44 -5.88
C LYS A 465 23.02 17.13 -5.86
N LEU A 466 23.05 18.46 -5.86
CA LEU A 466 21.97 19.31 -6.31
C LEU A 466 22.19 19.63 -7.78
N HIS A 467 21.16 19.49 -8.59
CA HIS A 467 21.16 19.81 -10.01
C HIS A 467 20.59 21.21 -10.20
N ILE A 468 21.40 22.11 -10.72
CA ILE A 468 21.05 23.52 -10.86
C ILE A 468 20.87 23.79 -12.34
N THR A 469 19.71 24.31 -12.72
CA THR A 469 19.41 24.71 -14.10
C THR A 469 18.81 26.10 -14.06
N TYR A 470 19.33 26.99 -14.88
CA TYR A 470 18.82 28.36 -14.95
C TYR A 470 18.81 28.89 -16.37
N LEU A 471 17.88 29.81 -16.60
CA LEU A 471 17.68 30.52 -17.86
C LEU A 471 18.09 31.98 -17.66
N ASP A 472 19.20 32.37 -18.28
CA ASP A 472 19.70 33.74 -18.24
C ASP A 472 18.81 34.73 -19.01
N ASN A 473 19.01 36.03 -18.78
CA ASN A 473 18.29 37.17 -19.38
C ASN A 473 18.52 37.36 -20.91
N THR A 474 18.88 36.30 -21.62
CA THR A 474 18.99 36.36 -23.07
C THR A 474 18.04 35.34 -23.64
N GLU A 475 16.84 35.80 -24.02
CA GLU A 475 16.16 35.40 -25.26
C GLU A 475 14.71 35.91 -25.34
N SER A 476 14.32 36.33 -26.54
CA SER A 476 12.90 36.56 -26.90
C SER A 476 12.01 35.37 -26.51
N LEU A 477 10.68 35.56 -26.47
CA LEU A 477 9.69 34.46 -26.34
C LEU A 477 10.04 33.20 -27.14
N GLY A 478 10.55 33.36 -28.37
CA GLY A 478 10.97 32.25 -29.22
C GLY A 478 12.17 31.48 -28.67
N GLY A 479 13.18 32.16 -28.12
CA GLY A 479 14.33 31.48 -27.54
C GLY A 479 14.01 30.78 -26.22
N ARG A 480 13.12 31.34 -25.38
CA ARG A 480 12.59 30.62 -24.20
C ARG A 480 11.88 29.31 -24.57
N LEU A 481 11.11 29.30 -25.66
CA LEU A 481 10.50 28.08 -26.18
C LEU A 481 11.54 27.10 -26.73
N ILE A 482 12.60 27.59 -27.37
CA ILE A 482 13.72 26.77 -27.85
C ILE A 482 14.47 26.16 -26.66
N ALA A 483 14.79 26.93 -25.61
CA ALA A 483 15.42 26.45 -24.39
C ALA A 483 14.62 25.30 -23.74
N LEU A 484 13.29 25.43 -23.68
CA LEU A 484 12.42 24.39 -23.17
C LEU A 484 12.40 23.17 -24.09
N SER A 485 12.43 23.35 -25.41
CA SER A 485 12.56 22.22 -26.35
C SER A 485 13.92 21.52 -26.22
N ASP A 486 15.00 22.26 -26.02
CA ASP A 486 16.34 21.72 -25.82
C ASP A 486 16.40 20.91 -24.52
N LEU A 487 15.78 21.39 -23.44
CA LEU A 487 15.63 20.62 -22.19
C LEU A 487 14.89 19.29 -22.42
N THR A 488 13.87 19.25 -23.27
CA THR A 488 13.21 17.98 -23.62
C THR A 488 14.08 17.06 -24.45
N LEU A 489 14.86 17.59 -25.39
CA LEU A 489 15.70 16.78 -26.27
C LEU A 489 16.91 16.24 -25.51
N THR A 490 17.56 17.06 -24.69
CA THR A 490 18.67 16.66 -23.81
C THR A 490 18.24 15.62 -22.78
N SER A 491 17.09 15.80 -22.13
CA SER A 491 16.57 14.82 -21.15
C SER A 491 16.23 13.44 -21.74
N VAL A 492 15.92 13.37 -23.04
CA VAL A 492 15.69 12.11 -23.77
C VAL A 492 16.98 11.57 -24.43
N GLY A 493 18.10 12.27 -24.29
CA GLY A 493 19.39 11.91 -24.91
C GLY A 493 19.42 12.11 -26.42
N ALA A 494 18.51 12.92 -26.97
CA ALA A 494 18.47 13.28 -28.38
C ALA A 494 19.46 14.40 -28.75
N GLN A 495 20.04 15.06 -27.75
CA GLN A 495 20.99 16.17 -27.91
C GLN A 495 21.99 16.19 -26.74
N GLU A 496 23.28 16.43 -27.00
CA GLU A 496 24.35 16.38 -26.00
C GLU A 496 24.66 17.73 -25.34
N GLU A 497 24.48 18.86 -26.05
CA GLU A 497 24.75 20.20 -25.53
C GLU A 497 23.59 21.16 -25.89
N SER A 498 23.25 22.06 -24.96
CA SER A 498 22.33 23.17 -25.21
C SER A 498 23.09 24.49 -25.15
N THR A 499 22.65 25.46 -25.94
CA THR A 499 23.15 26.84 -25.90
C THR A 499 22.23 27.79 -25.14
N HIS A 500 21.07 27.29 -24.69
CA HIS A 500 19.93 28.12 -24.27
C HIS A 500 19.55 27.97 -22.79
N PHE A 501 20.24 27.09 -22.06
CA PHE A 501 20.15 27.02 -20.60
C PHE A 501 21.52 26.73 -20.01
N GLN A 502 21.73 27.13 -18.77
CA GLN A 502 22.94 26.81 -18.02
C GLN A 502 22.66 25.68 -17.05
N TYR A 503 23.66 24.81 -16.87
CA TYR A 503 23.58 23.68 -15.97
C TYR A 503 24.84 23.59 -15.09
N ALA A 504 24.62 23.38 -13.79
CA ALA A 504 25.67 23.17 -12.82
C ALA A 504 25.24 22.13 -11.77
N THR A 505 26.21 21.61 -11.02
CA THR A 505 25.93 20.78 -9.84
C THR A 505 26.69 21.31 -8.64
N ALA A 506 26.05 21.28 -7.47
CA ALA A 506 26.67 21.69 -6.21
C ALA A 506 26.14 20.85 -5.03
N GLN A 507 26.75 20.95 -3.85
CA GLN A 507 26.18 20.43 -2.61
C GLN A 507 25.61 21.54 -1.72
N ASN A 508 26.08 22.76 -1.89
CA ASN A 508 25.64 23.93 -1.16
C ASN A 508 25.40 25.08 -2.15
N VAL A 509 24.25 25.74 -2.02
CA VAL A 509 23.89 26.90 -2.85
C VAL A 509 23.38 27.99 -1.95
N THR A 510 23.98 29.18 -2.02
CA THR A 510 23.47 30.37 -1.37
C THR A 510 22.94 31.31 -2.43
N ILE A 511 21.71 31.79 -2.26
CA ILE A 511 21.07 32.75 -3.16
C ILE A 511 20.64 33.96 -2.33
N SER A 512 20.98 35.16 -2.78
CA SER A 512 20.54 36.40 -2.15
C SER A 512 20.07 37.39 -3.21
N SER A 513 19.17 38.29 -2.83
CA SER A 513 18.73 39.37 -3.71
C SER A 513 18.45 40.63 -2.90
N ASN A 514 18.45 41.78 -3.58
CA ASN A 514 18.12 43.07 -2.96
C ASN A 514 16.61 43.21 -2.67
N LYS A 515 15.79 42.29 -3.19
CA LYS A 515 14.35 42.19 -2.94
C LYS A 515 14.04 40.81 -2.37
N PRO A 516 12.92 40.65 -1.62
CA PRO A 516 12.46 39.32 -1.21
C PRO A 516 12.36 38.39 -2.42
N ILE A 517 12.95 37.21 -2.30
CA ILE A 517 12.91 36.16 -3.31
C ILE A 517 11.65 35.36 -3.06
N GLU A 518 10.72 35.36 -4.01
CA GLU A 518 9.60 34.43 -4.02
C GLU A 518 10.04 33.14 -4.68
N TYR A 519 9.80 32.02 -4.02
CA TYR A 519 10.24 30.71 -4.48
C TYR A 519 9.23 29.63 -4.12
N VAL A 520 9.34 28.50 -4.81
CA VAL A 520 8.57 27.29 -4.51
C VAL A 520 9.50 26.20 -4.01
N ILE A 521 9.08 25.46 -2.98
CA ILE A 521 9.64 24.15 -2.63
C ILE A 521 8.55 23.10 -2.82
N ASP A 522 8.81 22.08 -3.65
CA ASP A 522 7.95 20.91 -3.83
C ASP A 522 6.45 21.19 -4.08
N GLY A 523 6.11 22.38 -4.59
CA GLY A 523 4.73 22.81 -4.86
C GLY A 523 4.19 23.89 -3.91
N GLU A 524 4.91 24.26 -2.86
CA GLU A 524 4.49 25.26 -1.86
C GLU A 524 5.27 26.57 -1.99
N LEU A 525 4.57 27.70 -1.88
CA LEU A 525 5.13 29.05 -2.06
C LEU A 525 5.71 29.61 -0.77
N TYR A 526 6.87 30.24 -0.87
CA TYR A 526 7.60 30.87 0.21
C TYR A 526 8.24 32.19 -0.24
N SER A 527 8.65 33.01 0.72
CA SER A 527 9.37 34.26 0.46
C SER A 527 10.41 34.50 1.55
N ASP A 528 11.66 34.75 1.16
CA ASP A 528 12.79 35.06 2.06
C ASP A 528 13.79 36.00 1.34
N GLU A 529 14.62 36.73 2.09
CA GLU A 529 15.65 37.62 1.51
C GLU A 529 16.91 36.87 1.04
N GLN A 530 17.20 35.74 1.70
CA GLN A 530 18.34 34.88 1.41
C GLN A 530 17.92 33.42 1.55
N LEU A 531 18.41 32.58 0.63
CA LEU A 531 18.18 31.14 0.59
C LEU A 531 19.51 30.44 0.83
N ALA A 532 19.59 29.65 1.89
CA ALA A 532 20.71 28.75 2.17
C ALA A 532 20.28 27.31 1.89
N ILE A 533 20.66 26.80 0.72
CA ILE A 533 20.28 25.46 0.26
C ILE A 533 21.44 24.51 0.50
N LYS A 534 21.17 23.40 1.19
CA LYS A 534 22.17 22.40 1.53
C LYS A 534 21.69 20.98 1.25
N LEU A 535 22.52 20.21 0.58
CA LEU A 535 22.32 18.78 0.41
C LEU A 535 22.62 18.04 1.71
N ARG A 536 21.79 17.03 2.01
CA ARG A 536 22.00 16.03 3.05
C ARG A 536 22.09 14.65 2.39
N PRO A 537 23.31 14.17 2.08
CA PRO A 537 23.48 12.89 1.40
C PRO A 537 22.94 11.71 2.21
N LYS A 538 22.22 10.79 1.55
CA LYS A 538 21.73 9.52 2.07
C LYS A 538 20.96 9.66 3.40
N SER A 539 20.27 10.78 3.56
CA SER A 539 19.66 11.21 4.81
C SER A 539 18.31 10.54 5.06
N LEU A 540 17.61 10.07 4.03
CA LEU A 540 16.27 9.48 4.14
C LEU A 540 16.26 8.05 3.62
N ASN A 541 15.74 7.11 4.42
CA ASN A 541 15.70 5.68 4.08
C ASN A 541 14.30 5.31 3.57
N VAL A 542 14.14 5.00 2.28
CA VAL A 542 12.84 4.77 1.64
C VAL A 542 12.69 3.34 1.12
N PHE A 543 11.47 2.79 1.17
CA PHE A 543 11.17 1.53 0.47
C PHE A 543 11.12 1.75 -1.04
N VAL A 544 11.67 0.81 -1.81
CA VAL A 544 11.69 0.84 -3.28
C VAL A 544 11.42 -0.54 -3.88
N PRO A 545 10.88 -0.65 -5.11
CA PRO A 545 10.70 -1.92 -5.79
C PRO A 545 12.03 -2.67 -6.00
N SER A 546 11.97 -4.01 -5.95
CA SER A 546 13.06 -4.90 -6.36
C SER A 546 13.39 -4.67 -7.83
N GLY A 547 14.56 -4.07 -8.11
CA GLY A 547 15.02 -3.82 -9.49
C GLY A 547 15.79 -2.52 -9.70
N ARG A 548 15.76 -1.58 -8.75
CA ARG A 548 16.51 -0.31 -8.87
C ARG A 548 17.99 -0.41 -8.49
N SER A 549 18.50 -1.61 -8.21
CA SER A 549 19.94 -1.81 -8.00
C SER A 549 20.69 -1.64 -9.32
N LYS A 550 21.18 -0.42 -9.54
CA LYS A 550 22.13 0.00 -10.59
C LYS A 550 21.62 -0.20 -12.03
N SER A 551 20.84 0.76 -12.53
CA SER A 551 21.03 1.17 -13.92
C SER A 551 22.28 2.05 -13.93
N ALA A 552 23.36 1.50 -14.51
CA ALA A 552 24.65 2.14 -14.68
C ALA A 552 24.58 3.36 -15.60
#